data_AF-A0A1S9CGR1-F1
#
_entry.id   AF-A0A1S9CGR1-F1
#
_cell.length_a   1.000
_cell.length_b   1.000
_cell.length_c   1.000
_cell.angle_alpha   90.00
_cell.angle_beta   90.00
_cell.angle_gamma   90.00
#
_symmetry.space_group_name_H-M   'P 1'
#
loop_
_entity.id
_entity.type
_entity.pdbx_description
1 polymer ?
#
loop_
_entity_poly.entity_id
_entity_poly.type
_entity_poly.pdbx_seq_one_letter_code
_entity_poly.pdbx_strand_id
1 'polypeptide(L)'
;MKDKLNILWINDNPQTAHTMVFMYAINAKTQNWFDEVEIIIWGSTAKLVAEDESIQEKIKMTKHSGVVIKACISCANMFGVTNKLKSLDIEVDSMGIP
;
A
#
# COMPACT_ATOMS: atom_id res chain seq x y z
N MET A 1 14.63 -8.77 -18.45
CA MET A 1 13.32 -8.26 -17.98
C MET A 1 13.45 -8.09 -16.48
N LYS A 2 12.89 -7.02 -15.91
CA LYS A 2 12.81 -6.87 -14.45
C LYS A 2 11.46 -7.43 -13.99
N ASP A 3 11.47 -8.31 -13.02
CA ASP A 3 10.25 -8.93 -12.51
C ASP A 3 9.62 -7.98 -11.48
N LYS A 4 8.40 -7.50 -11.77
CA LYS A 4 7.63 -6.60 -10.91
C LYS A 4 6.43 -7.31 -10.29
N LEU A 5 6.32 -7.24 -8.97
CA LEU A 5 5.15 -7.66 -8.22
C LEU A 5 4.25 -6.46 -7.93
N ASN A 6 2.98 -6.55 -8.32
CA ASN A 6 1.93 -5.62 -7.93
C ASN A 6 0.95 -6.32 -6.97
N ILE A 7 0.75 -5.77 -5.78
CA ILE A 7 -0.20 -6.27 -4.79
C ILE A 7 -1.37 -5.30 -4.74
N LEU A 8 -2.50 -5.71 -5.31
CA LEU A 8 -3.76 -4.98 -5.17
C LEU A 8 -4.36 -5.28 -3.78
N TRP A 9 -4.28 -4.29 -2.88
CA TRP A 9 -4.76 -4.41 -1.50
C TRP A 9 -6.16 -3.81 -1.37
N ILE A 10 -7.16 -4.69 -1.24
CA ILE A 10 -8.60 -4.34 -1.19
C ILE A 10 -9.31 -4.68 0.12
N ASN A 11 -8.68 -5.48 0.98
CA ASN A 11 -9.27 -5.99 2.22
C ASN A 11 -8.89 -5.06 3.39
N ASP A 12 -9.86 -4.61 4.17
CA ASP A 12 -9.68 -3.73 5.33
C ASP A 12 -9.53 -4.46 6.68
N ASN A 13 -9.30 -5.78 6.65
CA ASN A 13 -8.94 -6.56 7.83
C ASN A 13 -7.46 -6.30 8.21
N PRO A 14 -7.19 -5.70 9.40
CA PRO A 14 -5.82 -5.37 9.81
C PRO A 14 -4.92 -6.60 9.93
N GLN A 15 -5.46 -7.75 10.35
CA GLN A 15 -4.69 -8.99 10.46
C GLN A 15 -4.19 -9.42 9.08
N THR A 16 -5.06 -9.40 8.05
CA THR A 16 -4.66 -9.72 6.67
C THR A 16 -3.62 -8.73 6.13
N ALA A 17 -3.74 -7.44 6.46
CA ALA A 17 -2.73 -6.44 6.10
C ALA A 17 -1.35 -6.82 6.66
N HIS A 18 -1.27 -7.20 7.93
CA HIS A 18 -0.02 -7.59 8.58
C HIS A 18 0.54 -8.93 8.10
N THR A 19 -0.28 -9.98 8.07
CA THR A 19 0.18 -11.36 7.83
C THR A 19 0.28 -11.73 6.36
N MET A 20 -0.33 -10.96 5.47
CA MET A 20 -0.24 -11.20 4.04
C MET A 20 0.40 -10.01 3.33
N VAL A 21 -0.26 -8.85 3.29
CA VAL A 21 0.15 -7.74 2.42
C VAL A 21 1.56 -7.24 2.76
N PHE A 22 1.77 -6.80 4.00
CA PHE A 22 3.05 -6.25 4.41
C PHE A 22 4.13 -7.33 4.52
N MET A 23 3.81 -8.48 5.11
CA MET A 23 4.79 -9.57 5.28
C MET A 23 5.29 -10.07 3.92
N TYR A 24 4.39 -10.32 2.97
CA TYR A 24 4.77 -10.80 1.65
C TYR A 24 5.53 -9.72 0.85
N ALA A 25 5.05 -8.48 0.84
CA ALA A 25 5.72 -7.40 0.10
C ALA A 25 7.15 -7.14 0.59
N ILE A 26 7.34 -7.07 1.92
CA ILE A 26 8.66 -6.86 2.52
C ILE A 26 9.58 -8.02 2.16
N ASN A 27 9.15 -9.26 2.38
CA ASN A 27 9.98 -10.43 2.08
C ASN A 27 10.31 -10.54 0.59
N ALA A 28 9.33 -10.31 -0.28
CA ALA A 28 9.53 -10.29 -1.72
C ALA A 28 10.62 -9.30 -2.14
N LYS A 29 10.63 -8.13 -1.53
CA LYS A 29 11.62 -7.09 -1.82
C LYS A 29 12.99 -7.39 -1.19
N THR A 30 13.04 -7.75 0.09
CA THR A 30 14.31 -7.91 0.83
C THR A 30 15.04 -9.21 0.51
N GLN A 31 14.30 -10.25 0.09
CA GLN A 31 14.87 -11.53 -0.35
C GLN A 31 15.12 -11.57 -1.86
N ASN A 32 14.94 -10.45 -2.57
CA ASN A 32 15.14 -10.33 -4.02
C ASN A 32 14.33 -11.37 -4.82
N TRP A 33 13.09 -11.67 -4.42
CA TRP A 33 12.19 -12.49 -5.23
C TRP A 33 11.69 -11.73 -6.46
N PHE A 34 11.57 -10.40 -6.32
CA PHE A 34 11.19 -9.48 -7.40
C PHE A 34 12.11 -8.26 -7.36
N ASP A 35 12.44 -7.73 -8.54
CA ASP A 35 13.24 -6.51 -8.67
C ASP A 35 12.48 -5.29 -8.11
N GLU A 36 11.18 -5.25 -8.37
CA GLU A 36 10.27 -4.17 -7.98
C GLU A 36 9.02 -4.75 -7.31
N VAL A 37 8.61 -4.12 -6.20
CA VAL A 37 7.41 -4.51 -5.45
C VAL A 37 6.60 -3.26 -5.19
N GLU A 38 5.32 -3.28 -5.57
CA GLU A 38 4.38 -2.18 -5.42
C GLU A 38 3.10 -2.68 -4.72
N ILE A 39 2.65 -1.95 -3.70
CA ILE A 39 1.34 -2.12 -3.08
C ILE A 39 0.42 -1.02 -3.60
N ILE A 40 -0.76 -1.41 -4.07
CA ILE A 40 -1.81 -0.50 -4.54
C ILE A 40 -2.96 -0.56 -3.55
N ILE A 41 -3.15 0.52 -2.79
CA ILE A 41 -4.27 0.70 -1.86
C ILE A 41 -5.52 1.06 -2.66
N TRP A 42 -6.54 0.21 -2.62
CA TRP A 42 -7.78 0.41 -3.36
C TRP A 42 -9.01 0.01 -2.53
N GLY A 43 -10.07 0.82 -2.56
CA GLY A 43 -11.32 0.50 -1.85
C GLY A 43 -11.30 0.94 -0.40
N SER A 44 -12.01 0.21 0.48
CA SER A 44 -12.16 0.56 1.91
C SER A 44 -10.82 0.57 2.66
N THR A 45 -9.81 -0.13 2.13
CA THR A 45 -8.44 -0.07 2.62
C THR A 45 -7.87 1.34 2.72
N ALA A 46 -8.28 2.27 1.84
CA ALA A 46 -7.85 3.68 1.93
C ALA A 46 -8.25 4.31 3.29
N LYS A 47 -9.43 3.97 3.80
CA LYS A 47 -9.91 4.41 5.11
C LYS A 47 -9.14 3.75 6.24
N LEU A 48 -8.92 2.43 6.18
CA LEU A 48 -8.11 1.70 7.16
C LEU A 48 -6.73 2.35 7.33
N VAL A 49 -6.03 2.60 6.22
CA VAL A 49 -4.70 3.22 6.24
C VAL A 49 -4.71 4.62 6.87
N ALA A 50 -5.77 5.37 6.66
CA ALA A 50 -5.89 6.73 7.18
C ALA A 50 -6.19 6.78 8.68
N GLU A 51 -6.87 5.77 9.22
CA GLU A 51 -7.38 5.79 10.60
C GLU A 51 -6.54 4.94 11.57
N ASP A 52 -5.92 3.85 11.10
CA ASP A 52 -5.19 2.91 11.97
C ASP A 52 -3.70 3.27 12.08
N GLU A 53 -3.26 3.64 13.29
CA GLU A 53 -1.87 4.04 13.55
C GLU A 53 -0.87 2.89 13.39
N SER A 54 -1.27 1.66 13.72
CA SER A 54 -0.40 0.48 13.57
C SER A 54 -0.15 0.16 12.10
N ILE A 55 -1.17 0.36 11.25
CA ILE A 55 -1.05 0.26 9.80
C ILE A 55 -0.16 1.38 9.25
N GLN A 56 -0.30 2.62 9.76
CA GLN A 56 0.54 3.75 9.34
C GLN A 56 2.02 3.54 9.69
N GLU A 57 2.31 2.99 10.86
CA GLU A 57 3.68 2.61 11.23
C GLU A 57 4.22 1.53 10.30
N LYS A 58 3.40 0.51 10.00
CA LYS A 58 3.82 -0.57 9.12
C LYS A 58 4.09 -0.10 7.69
N ILE A 59 3.30 0.86 7.18
CA ILE A 59 3.55 1.52 5.89
C ILE A 59 4.94 2.15 5.84
N LYS A 60 5.36 2.86 6.91
CA LYS A 60 6.70 3.46 6.97
C LYS A 60 7.79 2.39 6.89
N MET A 61 7.64 1.30 7.63
CA MET A 61 8.58 0.17 7.59
C MET A 61 8.64 -0.48 6.21
N THR A 62 7.48 -0.71 5.57
CA THR A 62 7.39 -1.31 4.23
C THR A 62 8.03 -0.41 3.18
N LYS A 63 7.83 0.91 3.25
CA LYS A 63 8.52 1.85 2.37
C LYS A 63 10.03 1.84 2.58
N HIS A 64 10.49 1.77 3.84
CA HIS A 64 11.92 1.70 4.16
C HIS A 64 12.59 0.44 3.59
N SER A 65 11.87 -0.67 3.42
CA SER A 65 12.41 -1.86 2.75
C SER A 65 12.50 -1.73 1.21
N GLY A 66 12.10 -0.59 0.64
CA GLY A 66 12.15 -0.33 -0.80
C GLY A 66 10.91 -0.78 -1.57
N VAL A 67 9.80 -1.07 -0.88
CA VAL A 67 8.49 -1.32 -1.50
C VAL A 67 7.83 0.01 -1.83
N VAL A 68 7.30 0.15 -3.05
CA VAL A 68 6.52 1.32 -3.46
C VAL A 68 5.08 1.16 -2.98
N ILE A 69 4.46 2.25 -2.50
CA ILE A 69 3.06 2.22 -2.09
C ILE A 69 2.32 3.37 -2.78
N LYS A 70 1.25 3.02 -3.49
CA LYS A 70 0.33 3.94 -4.16
C LYS A 70 -1.09 3.78 -3.65
N ALA A 71 -1.93 4.79 -3.83
CA ALA A 71 -3.34 4.75 -3.44
C ALA A 71 -4.26 5.37 -4.49
N CYS A 72 -5.42 4.74 -4.68
CA CYS A 72 -6.45 5.22 -5.60
C CYS A 72 -7.05 6.55 -5.14
N ILE A 73 -6.88 7.61 -5.96
CA ILE A 73 -7.43 8.95 -5.68
C ILE A 73 -8.95 8.97 -5.56
N SER A 74 -9.66 8.17 -6.37
CA SER A 74 -11.13 8.09 -6.32
C SER A 74 -11.60 7.51 -5.00
N CYS A 75 -10.96 6.45 -4.51
CA CYS A 75 -11.27 5.87 -3.20
C CYS A 75 -10.88 6.81 -2.06
N ALA A 76 -9.70 7.43 -2.14
CA ALA A 76 -9.23 8.39 -1.14
C ALA A 76 -10.17 9.59 -1.00
N ASN A 77 -10.66 10.12 -2.12
CA ASN A 77 -11.64 11.21 -2.13
C ASN A 77 -13.00 10.75 -1.59
N MET A 78 -13.46 9.55 -1.96
CA MET A 78 -14.74 8.99 -1.50
C MET A 78 -14.80 8.88 0.04
N PHE A 79 -13.69 8.52 0.68
CA PHE A 79 -13.60 8.44 2.15
C PHE A 79 -13.11 9.72 2.81
N GLY A 80 -12.78 10.78 2.04
CA GLY A 80 -12.28 12.04 2.58
C GLY A 80 -10.86 11.97 3.18
N VAL A 81 -10.07 10.96 2.79
CA VAL A 81 -8.77 10.64 3.42
C VAL A 81 -7.55 11.02 2.58
N THR A 82 -7.74 11.66 1.42
CA THR A 82 -6.66 12.03 0.48
C THR A 82 -5.49 12.75 1.15
N ASN A 83 -5.76 13.76 1.97
CA ASN A 83 -4.69 14.53 2.64
C ASN A 83 -3.96 13.67 3.68
N LYS A 84 -4.67 12.79 4.39
CA LYS A 84 -4.07 11.88 5.36
C LYS A 84 -3.14 10.90 4.67
N LEU A 85 -3.57 10.28 3.56
CA LEU A 85 -2.71 9.39 2.77
C LEU A 85 -1.46 10.11 2.24
N LYS A 86 -1.61 11.32 1.69
CA LYS A 86 -0.47 12.14 1.25
C LYS A 86 0.47 12.49 2.40
N SER A 87 -0.04 12.74 3.60
CA SER A 87 0.80 13.01 4.78
C SER A 87 1.65 11.81 5.23
N LEU A 88 1.29 10.60 4.80
CA LEU A 88 2.08 9.37 4.98
C LEU A 88 3.08 9.16 3.82
N ASP A 89 3.25 10.17 2.97
CA ASP A 89 4.11 10.15 1.79
C ASP A 89 3.70 9.05 0.79
N ILE A 90 2.40 8.73 0.72
CA ILE A 90 1.84 7.80 -0.26
C ILE A 90 1.48 8.57 -1.52
N GLU A 91 1.88 8.06 -2.69
CA GLU A 91 1.46 8.61 -3.97
C GLU A 91 -0.05 8.33 -4.15
N VAL A 92 -0.86 9.39 -4.23
CA VAL A 92 -2.31 9.28 -4.41
C VAL A 92 -2.68 9.83 -5.78
N ASP A 93 -2.96 8.94 -6.73
CA ASP A 93 -3.23 9.28 -8.12
C ASP A 93 -4.35 8.41 -8.72
N SER A 94 -4.77 8.71 -9.94
CA SER A 94 -5.63 7.84 -10.73
C SER A 94 -4.92 6.52 -11.00
N MET A 95 -5.57 5.41 -10.66
CA MET A 95 -5.02 4.08 -10.93
C MET A 95 -5.19 3.63 -12.39
N GLY A 96 -5.74 4.50 -13.25
CA GLY A 96 -5.64 4.41 -14.70
C GLY A 96 -6.21 3.15 -15.36
N ILE A 97 -5.80 2.94 -16.62
CA ILE A 97 -6.02 1.72 -17.42
C ILE A 97 -4.84 0.78 -17.14
N PRO A 98 -5.07 -0.54 -16.94
CA PRO A 98 -4.02 -1.53 -16.68
C PRO A 98 -2.89 -1.58 -17.72
#